data_AF-A0A3C0TUB8-F1
#
_entry.id   AF-A0A3C0TUB8-F1
#
_cell.length_a   1.000
_cell.length_b   1.000
_cell.length_c   1.000
_cell.angle_alpha   90.00
_cell.angle_beta   90.00
_cell.angle_gamma   90.00
#
_symmetry.space_group_name_H-M   'P 1'
#
loop_
_entity.id
_entity.type
_entity.pdbx_description
1 polymer ?
#
loop_
_entity_poly.entity_id
_entity_poly.type
_entity_poly.pdbx_seq_one_letter_code
_entity_poly.pdbx_strand_id
1 'polypeptide(L)'
;DRIALSINKVESDRAEASVLTGGVLHSRKGVNIPDAVLPLSAISAKDRADLEHVATLGVDWIALSFVQRPEDVQEARRLIAGRAGILAK
;
A
#
# COMPACT_ATOMS: atom_id res chain seq x y z
N ASP A 1 -20.11 -6.50 -2.23
CA ASP A 1 -19.47 -7.78 -1.88
C ASP A 1 -18.02 -7.83 -2.31
N ARG A 2 -17.20 -8.62 -1.60
CA ARG A 2 -15.78 -8.82 -1.91
C ARG A 2 -15.66 -9.87 -3.01
N ILE A 3 -15.06 -9.50 -4.14
CA ILE A 3 -14.69 -10.45 -5.20
C ILE A 3 -13.41 -11.16 -4.78
N ALA A 4 -13.38 -12.48 -4.94
CA ALA A 4 -12.20 -13.31 -4.65
C ALA A 4 -11.88 -14.19 -5.87
N LEU A 5 -10.60 -14.25 -6.23
CA LEU A 5 -10.10 -14.96 -7.40
C LEU A 5 -8.96 -15.89 -7.00
N SER A 6 -8.85 -17.05 -7.65
CA SER A 6 -7.71 -17.95 -7.57
C SER A 6 -6.91 -17.88 -8.86
N ILE A 7 -5.62 -17.55 -8.80
CA ILE A 7 -4.76 -17.49 -9.98
C ILE A 7 -4.46 -18.91 -10.48
N ASN A 8 -4.70 -19.16 -11.77
CA ASN A 8 -4.43 -20.44 -12.42
C ASN A 8 -3.12 -20.39 -13.23
N LYS A 9 -2.86 -19.25 -13.88
CA LYS A 9 -1.71 -19.06 -14.77
C LYS A 9 -1.29 -17.59 -14.77
N VAL A 10 0.01 -17.35 -14.85
CA VAL A 10 0.60 -16.00 -14.99
C VAL A 10 1.43 -15.95 -16.26
N GLU A 11 1.23 -14.90 -17.05
CA GLU A 11 2.03 -14.53 -18.20
C GLU A 11 2.67 -13.16 -17.95
N SER A 12 3.50 -12.67 -18.87
CA SER A 12 4.27 -11.43 -18.66
C SER A 12 3.41 -10.19 -18.40
N ASP A 13 2.20 -10.13 -18.94
CA ASP A 13 1.32 -8.95 -18.92
C ASP A 13 -0.09 -9.24 -18.38
N ARG A 14 -0.38 -10.49 -18.00
CA ARG A 14 -1.72 -10.91 -17.58
C ARG A 14 -1.68 -12.11 -16.64
N ALA A 15 -2.77 -12.33 -15.93
CA ALA A 15 -3.02 -13.55 -15.18
C ALA A 15 -4.41 -14.09 -15.51
N GLU A 16 -4.50 -15.41 -15.66
CA GLU A 16 -5.77 -16.12 -15.75
C GLU A 16 -6.19 -16.57 -14.35
N ALA A 17 -7.45 -16.33 -14.00
CA ALA A 17 -7.95 -16.62 -12.66
C ALA A 17 -9.37 -17.19 -12.68
N SER A 18 -9.64 -18.11 -11.75
CA SER A 18 -10.97 -18.64 -11.47
C SER A 18 -11.67 -17.80 -10.42
N VAL A 19 -12.96 -17.52 -10.61
CA VAL A 19 -13.77 -16.81 -9.61
C VAL A 19 -14.11 -17.73 -8.45
N LEU A 20 -13.65 -17.39 -7.24
CA LEU A 20 -14.03 -18.07 -6.00
C LEU A 20 -15.27 -17.43 -5.36
N THR A 21 -15.37 -16.11 -5.45
CA THR A 21 -16.52 -15.33 -4.98
C THR A 21 -16.79 -14.22 -5.99
N GLY A 22 -17.96 -14.27 -6.62
CA GLY A 22 -18.38 -13.30 -7.63
C GLY A 22 -19.00 -12.04 -7.02
N GLY A 23 -19.26 -11.05 -7.87
CA GLY A 23 -19.91 -9.80 -7.51
C GLY A 23 -19.76 -8.73 -8.59
N VAL A 24 -20.37 -7.57 -8.38
CA VAL A 24 -20.25 -6.43 -9.30
C VAL A 24 -18.90 -5.74 -9.08
N LEU A 25 -18.09 -5.66 -10.13
CA LEU A 25 -16.84 -4.91 -10.13
C LEU A 25 -17.08 -3.48 -10.62
N HIS A 26 -16.86 -2.52 -9.74
CA HIS A 26 -16.88 -1.09 -10.09
C HIS A 26 -15.47 -0.59 -10.46
N SER A 27 -15.38 0.61 -11.02
CA SER A 27 -14.10 1.23 -11.38
C SER A 27 -13.25 1.59 -10.15
N ARG A 28 -11.92 1.56 -10.30
CA ARG A 28 -10.92 1.95 -9.28
C ARG A 28 -10.98 1.14 -7.98
N LYS A 29 -11.37 -0.13 -8.05
CA LYS A 29 -11.28 -1.05 -6.91
C LYS A 29 -9.83 -1.50 -6.72
N GLY A 30 -9.35 -1.44 -5.49
CA GLY A 30 -8.03 -1.98 -5.14
C GLY A 30 -7.99 -3.49 -5.26
N VAL A 31 -6.80 -4.01 -5.54
CA VAL A 31 -6.49 -5.45 -5.54
C VAL A 31 -5.55 -5.72 -4.36
N ASN A 32 -5.81 -6.81 -3.64
CA ASN A 32 -4.92 -7.30 -2.60
C ASN A 32 -4.54 -8.74 -2.95
N ILE A 33 -3.26 -9.07 -2.83
CA ILE A 33 -2.72 -10.42 -3.07
C ILE A 33 -2.25 -10.95 -1.72
N PRO A 34 -2.99 -11.86 -1.08
CA PRO A 34 -2.58 -12.45 0.19
C PRO A 34 -1.20 -13.12 0.07
N ASP A 35 -0.41 -13.03 1.14
CA ASP A 35 0.89 -13.70 1.30
C ASP A 35 1.98 -13.31 0.29
N ALA A 36 1.73 -12.30 -0.56
CA ALA A 36 2.71 -11.77 -1.50
C ALA A 36 3.43 -10.55 -0.91
N VAL A 37 4.75 -10.63 -0.80
CA VAL A 37 5.62 -9.45 -0.60
C VAL A 37 5.80 -8.78 -1.96
N LEU A 38 5.09 -7.68 -2.18
CA LEU A 38 5.18 -6.96 -3.45
C LEU A 38 6.52 -6.21 -3.50
N PRO A 39 7.29 -6.27 -4.61
CA PRO A 39 8.54 -5.54 -4.78
C PRO A 39 8.28 -4.05 -5.10
N LEU A 40 7.27 -3.47 -4.45
CA LEU A 40 6.93 -2.06 -4.53
C LEU A 40 7.50 -1.38 -3.28
N SER A 41 8.17 -0.24 -3.46
CA SER A 41 8.52 0.62 -2.32
C SER A 41 7.23 0.99 -1.59
N ALA A 42 7.15 0.77 -0.27
CA ALA A 42 5.95 1.11 0.49
C ALA A 42 5.64 2.62 0.45
N ILE A 43 6.63 3.43 0.09
CA ILE A 43 6.50 4.89 -0.06
C ILE A 43 6.65 5.24 -1.55
N SER A 44 5.53 5.57 -2.19
CA SER A 44 5.53 6.06 -3.57
C SER A 44 6.14 7.47 -3.66
N ALA A 45 6.41 7.95 -4.88
CA ALA A 45 6.84 9.34 -5.08
C ALA A 45 5.81 10.35 -4.53
N LYS A 46 4.52 10.03 -4.64
CA LYS A 46 3.44 10.82 -4.07
C LYS A 46 3.50 10.83 -2.54
N ASP A 47 3.69 9.67 -1.93
CA ASP A 47 3.73 9.56 -0.46
C ASP A 47 4.90 10.36 0.13
N ARG A 48 6.04 10.43 -0.57
CA ARG A 48 7.16 11.30 -0.14
C ARG A 48 6.75 12.76 -0.08
N ALA A 49 6.10 13.26 -1.13
CA ALA A 49 5.61 14.64 -1.18
C ALA A 49 4.56 14.91 -0.09
N ASP A 50 3.63 13.96 0.11
CA ASP A 50 2.61 14.08 1.14
C ASP A 50 3.22 14.07 2.55
N LEU A 51 4.19 13.19 2.82
CA LEU A 51 4.86 13.08 4.12
C LEU A 51 5.60 14.38 4.47
N GLU A 52 6.31 14.97 3.51
CA GLU A 52 6.99 16.24 3.73
C GLU A 52 6.01 17.37 4.02
N HIS A 53 4.94 17.47 3.22
CA HIS A 53 3.95 18.53 3.33
C HIS A 53 3.08 18.40 4.57
N VAL A 54 2.48 17.24 4.82
CA VAL A 54 1.56 17.01 5.94
C VAL A 54 2.29 17.18 7.28
N ALA A 55 3.56 16.79 7.35
CA ALA A 55 4.37 17.04 8.54
C ALA A 55 4.61 18.54 8.82
N THR A 56 4.43 19.44 7.85
CA THR A 56 4.45 20.90 8.12
C THR A 56 3.14 21.43 8.69
N LEU A 57 2.04 20.67 8.57
CA LEU A 57 0.72 21.08 9.03
C LEU A 57 0.52 20.90 10.55
N GLY A 58 1.55 20.40 11.26
CA GLY A 58 1.50 20.20 12.72
C GLY A 58 0.65 19.00 13.15
N VAL A 59 0.59 17.95 12.34
CA VAL A 59 -0.11 16.71 12.71
C VAL A 59 0.67 15.93 13.77
N ASP A 60 -0.02 15.33 14.73
CA ASP A 60 0.62 14.55 15.79
C ASP A 60 1.04 13.16 15.33
N TRP A 61 0.27 12.54 14.43
CA TRP A 61 0.46 11.16 13.98
C TRP A 61 0.22 11.01 12.48
N ILE A 62 1.06 10.20 11.84
CA ILE A 62 0.90 9.78 10.45
C ILE A 62 0.78 8.26 10.42
N ALA A 63 -0.30 7.76 9.83
CA ALA A 63 -0.52 6.34 9.61
C ALA A 63 0.08 5.91 8.27
N LEU A 64 1.13 5.09 8.32
CA LEU A 64 1.77 4.52 7.15
C LEU A 64 1.13 3.17 6.84
N SER A 65 0.49 3.05 5.68
CA SER A 65 -0.18 1.82 5.25
C SER A 65 0.73 0.97 4.36
N PHE A 66 0.51 -0.35 4.33
CA PHE A 66 1.29 -1.29 3.52
C PHE A 66 2.77 -1.37 3.92
N VAL A 67 3.06 -1.14 5.20
CA VAL A 67 4.41 -1.33 5.75
C VAL A 67 4.74 -2.82 5.68
N GLN A 68 5.75 -3.17 4.88
CA GLN A 68 6.17 -4.56 4.71
C GLN A 68 7.48 -4.83 5.43
N ARG A 69 8.33 -3.81 5.61
CA ARG A 69 9.68 -3.97 6.16
C ARG A 69 10.10 -2.82 7.09
N PRO A 70 11.10 -3.03 7.96
CA PRO A 70 11.61 -1.97 8.84
C PRO A 70 12.12 -0.73 8.07
N GLU A 71 12.65 -0.91 6.87
CA GLU A 71 13.20 0.16 6.04
C GLU A 71 12.13 1.19 5.64
N ASP A 72 10.88 0.75 5.44
CA ASP A 72 9.74 1.62 5.10
C ASP A 72 9.51 2.64 6.23
N VAL A 73 9.54 2.17 7.48
CA VAL A 73 9.38 3.03 8.66
C VAL A 73 10.58 3.96 8.83
N GLN A 74 11.80 3.46 8.56
CA GLN A 74 13.01 4.29 8.64
C GLN A 74 13.01 5.41 7.60
N GLU A 75 12.54 5.14 6.38
CA GLU A 75 12.38 6.17 5.35
C GLU A 75 11.35 7.22 5.77
N ALA A 76 10.17 6.80 6.23
CA ALA A 76 9.16 7.73 6.73
C ALA A 76 9.66 8.59 7.91
N ARG A 77 10.42 8.00 8.85
CA ARG A 77 11.04 8.75 9.96
C ARG A 77 11.99 9.84 9.47
N ARG A 78 12.80 9.54 8.45
CA ARG A 78 13.71 10.53 7.85
C ARG A 78 12.94 11.69 7.21
N LEU A 79 11.86 11.41 6.49
CA LEU A 79 11.02 12.43 5.84
C LEU A 79 10.26 13.29 6.85
N ILE A 80 9.71 12.67 7.89
CA ILE A 80 8.94 13.37 8.94
C ILE A 80 9.88 14.20 9.85
N ALA A 81 11.14 13.79 10.03
CA ALA A 81 12.15 14.52 10.80
C ALA A 81 11.70 14.89 12.23
N GLY A 82 10.98 13.98 12.89
CA GLY A 82 10.51 14.15 14.28
C GLY A 82 9.30 15.08 14.45
N ARG A 83 8.71 15.60 13.37
CA ARG A 83 7.54 16.50 13.42
C ARG A 83 6.24 15.79 13.81
N ALA A 84 6.15 14.48 13.61
CA ALA A 84 4.98 13.66 13.93
C ALA A 84 5.40 12.23 14.36
N GLY A 85 4.54 11.57 15.12
CA GLY A 85 4.61 10.13 15.38
C GLY A 85 4.21 9.29 14.16
N ILE A 86 4.64 8.03 14.12
CA ILE A 86 4.30 7.09 13.03
C ILE A 86 3.54 5.90 13.60
N LEU A 87 2.41 5.58 12.98
CA LEU A 87 1.66 4.35 13.20
C LEU A 87 1.78 3.48 11.94
N ALA A 88 2.44 2.32 12.06
CA ALA A 88 2.56 1.36 10.96
C ALA A 88 1.30 0.48 10.88
N LYS A 89 0.76 0.30 9.67
CA LYS A 89 -0.49 -0.42 9.41
C LYS A 89 -0.44 -1.28 8.15
#